data_AF-A0AA49GBA8-F1
#
_entry.id   AF-A0AA49GBA8-F1
#
_cell.length_a   1.000
_cell.length_b   1.000
_cell.length_c   1.000
_cell.angle_alpha   90.00
_cell.angle_beta   90.00
_cell.angle_gamma   90.00
#
_symmetry.space_group_name_H-M   'P 1'
#
loop_
_entity.id
_entity.type
_entity.pdbx_description
1 polymer ?
#
loop_
_entity_poly.entity_id
_entity_poly.type
_entity_poly.pdbx_seq_one_letter_code
_entity_poly.pdbx_strand_id
1 'polypeptide(L)'
;MVHQLIDKAFNYSIPISHAYLDDLVCIPIILGLGTQIIQWIHPIKNLYFLDKNVIIITVIFYSILFEGILPFVNPSIYTADWIDIVMYSIGAILFYNLISKKVKEEYLAVLKEL
;
A
#
# COMPACT_ATOMS: atom_id res chain seq x y z
N MET A 1 -16.44 0.17 2.86
CA MET A 1 -17.51 0.22 3.90
C MET A 1 -17.91 1.64 4.29
N VAL A 2 -16.99 2.60 4.41
CA VAL A 2 -17.32 4.00 4.79
C VAL A 2 -18.08 4.76 3.67
N HIS A 3 -17.79 4.47 2.40
CA HIS A 3 -18.47 5.09 1.24
C HIS A 3 -19.98 4.78 1.17
N GLN A 4 -20.41 3.56 1.51
CA GLN A 4 -21.85 3.22 1.56
C GLN A 4 -22.62 3.98 2.66
N LEU A 5 -21.93 4.42 3.73
CA LEU A 5 -22.52 5.23 4.79
C LEU A 5 -22.68 6.71 4.40
N ILE A 6 -21.76 7.23 3.58
CA ILE A 6 -21.77 8.63 3.13
C ILE A 6 -22.73 8.83 1.95
N ASP A 7 -22.77 7.88 1.02
CA ASP A 7 -23.69 7.91 -0.13
C ASP A 7 -25.15 7.91 0.29
N LYS A 8 -25.48 7.16 1.36
CA LYS A 8 -26.84 7.10 1.91
C LYS A 8 -27.24 8.37 2.67
N ALA A 9 -26.27 9.21 3.05
CA ALA A 9 -26.49 10.43 3.83
C ALA A 9 -26.51 11.72 2.99
N PHE A 10 -25.77 11.80 1.87
CA PHE A 10 -25.52 13.08 1.19
C PHE A 10 -25.89 13.19 -0.30
N ASN A 11 -26.39 12.13 -0.96
CA ASN A 11 -27.00 12.18 -2.30
C ASN A 11 -26.20 12.99 -3.36
N TYR A 12 -24.88 13.06 -3.24
CA TYR A 12 -23.97 13.79 -4.12
C TYR A 12 -22.90 12.84 -4.63
N SER A 13 -23.15 12.25 -5.80
CA SER A 13 -22.24 11.32 -6.46
C SER A 13 -21.23 12.08 -7.31
N ILE A 14 -19.97 12.14 -6.87
CA ILE A 14 -18.83 12.53 -7.71
C ILE A 14 -18.19 11.22 -8.22
N PRO A 15 -18.51 10.74 -9.44
CA PRO A 15 -18.39 9.29 -9.71
C PRO A 15 -17.04 8.82 -10.29
N ILE A 16 -16.04 9.67 -10.51
CA ILE A 16 -14.87 9.26 -11.33
C ILE A 16 -13.49 9.40 -10.65
N SER A 17 -13.35 10.20 -9.59
CA SER A 17 -12.01 10.49 -9.03
C SER A 17 -11.68 9.80 -7.70
N HIS A 18 -12.64 9.12 -7.05
CA HIS A 18 -12.46 8.60 -5.68
C HIS A 18 -12.13 7.11 -5.61
N ALA A 19 -12.45 6.28 -6.62
CA ALA A 19 -12.13 4.85 -6.59
C ALA A 19 -10.61 4.60 -6.71
N TYR A 20 -9.97 5.15 -7.74
CA TYR A 20 -8.54 4.93 -8.01
C TYR A 20 -7.59 5.56 -6.97
N LEU A 21 -8.05 6.61 -6.28
CA LEU A 21 -7.25 7.34 -5.30
C LEU A 21 -7.15 6.54 -3.99
N ASP A 22 -8.23 5.83 -3.62
CA ASP A 22 -8.22 4.90 -2.50
C ASP A 22 -7.26 3.72 -2.76
N ASP A 23 -7.24 3.20 -3.99
CA ASP A 23 -6.32 2.11 -4.39
C ASP A 23 -4.85 2.54 -4.41
N LEU A 24 -4.54 3.77 -4.87
CA LEU A 24 -3.19 4.33 -4.83
C LEU A 24 -2.67 4.51 -3.39
N VAL A 25 -3.54 4.92 -2.47
CA VAL A 25 -3.18 5.19 -1.07
C VAL A 25 -3.18 3.90 -0.22
N CYS A 26 -3.90 2.86 -0.65
CA CYS A 26 -4.00 1.57 0.03
C CYS A 26 -2.62 0.93 0.28
N ILE A 27 -1.78 0.81 -0.76
CA ILE A 27 -0.46 0.16 -0.67
C ILE A 27 0.52 0.90 0.27
N PRO A 28 0.70 2.24 0.17
CA PRO A 28 1.49 3.00 1.13
C PRO A 28 1.02 2.83 2.57
N ILE A 29 -0.30 2.80 2.81
CA ILE A 29 -0.87 2.61 4.15
C ILE A 29 -0.57 1.21 4.67
N ILE A 30 -0.78 0.16 3.87
CA ILE A 30 -0.53 -1.23 4.27
C ILE A 30 0.95 -1.45 4.57
N LEU A 31 1.84 -0.99 3.68
CA LEU A 31 3.28 -1.09 3.89
C LEU A 31 3.74 -0.26 5.09
N GLY A 32 3.22 0.96 5.25
CA GLY A 32 3.51 1.83 6.39
C GLY A 32 3.06 1.25 7.72
N LEU A 33 1.80 0.82 7.84
CA LEU A 33 1.27 0.18 9.05
C LEU A 33 1.97 -1.15 9.34
N GLY A 34 2.24 -1.96 8.32
CA GLY A 34 2.99 -3.21 8.46
C GLY A 34 4.39 -2.97 9.02
N THR A 35 5.10 -1.97 8.48
CA THR A 35 6.40 -1.53 9.02
C THR A 35 6.26 -1.09 10.47
N GLN A 36 5.29 -0.22 10.76
CA GLN A 36 5.09 0.36 12.09
C GLN A 36 4.80 -0.70 13.15
N ILE A 37 3.96 -1.69 12.83
CA ILE A 37 3.65 -2.81 13.71
C ILE A 37 4.92 -3.63 13.98
N ILE A 38 5.71 -3.93 12.95
CA ILE A 38 6.95 -4.67 13.13
C ILE A 38 7.96 -3.85 13.95
N GLN A 39 8.07 -2.55 13.72
CA GLN A 39 8.92 -1.66 14.53
C GLN A 39 8.50 -1.59 16.00
N TRP A 40 7.21 -1.75 16.31
CA TRP A 40 6.74 -1.82 17.70
C TRP A 40 7.13 -3.12 18.39
N ILE A 41 7.14 -4.23 17.67
CA ILE A 41 7.44 -5.57 18.22
C ILE A 41 8.94 -5.85 18.21
N HIS A 42 9.67 -5.36 17.20
CA HIS A 42 11.07 -5.70 16.97
C HIS A 42 12.01 -4.89 17.88
N PRO A 43 13.01 -5.52 18.52
CA PRO A 43 13.91 -4.84 19.47
C PRO A 43 14.74 -3.71 18.83
N ILE A 44 14.98 -3.77 17.52
CA ILE A 44 15.75 -2.75 16.76
C ILE A 44 14.84 -1.64 16.19
N LYS A 45 13.62 -1.49 16.72
CA LYS A 45 12.59 -0.46 16.46
C LYS A 45 12.85 0.44 15.24
N ASN A 46 13.63 1.50 15.41
CA ASN A 46 13.78 2.58 14.43
C ASN A 46 14.61 2.21 13.19
N LEU A 47 15.42 1.15 13.25
CA LEU A 47 16.29 0.74 12.15
C LEU A 47 15.69 -0.38 11.29
N TYR A 48 14.50 -0.86 11.62
CA TYR A 48 13.83 -1.86 10.81
C TYR A 48 13.24 -1.21 9.54
N PHE A 49 13.76 -1.64 8.40
CA PHE A 49 13.27 -1.27 7.08
C PHE A 49 12.72 -2.49 6.34
N LEU A 50 11.69 -2.30 5.51
CA LEU A 50 11.28 -3.35 4.58
C LEU A 50 12.24 -3.43 3.41
N ASP A 51 12.70 -4.65 3.13
CA ASP A 51 13.45 -4.94 1.93
C ASP A 51 12.62 -4.69 0.67
N LYS A 52 13.31 -4.24 -0.38
CA LYS A 52 12.72 -4.01 -1.70
C LYS A 52 11.98 -5.24 -2.22
N ASN A 53 12.50 -6.43 -1.95
CA ASN A 53 11.89 -7.70 -2.35
C ASN A 53 10.52 -7.89 -1.69
N VAL A 54 10.39 -7.56 -0.41
CA VAL A 54 9.12 -7.68 0.32
C VAL A 54 8.10 -6.70 -0.25
N ILE A 55 8.51 -5.46 -0.54
CA ILE A 55 7.64 -4.46 -1.17
C ILE A 55 7.12 -4.93 -2.53
N ILE A 56 8.00 -5.49 -3.38
CA ILE A 56 7.62 -6.04 -4.68
C ILE A 56 6.64 -7.22 -4.52
N ILE A 57 6.92 -8.13 -3.59
CA ILE A 57 6.04 -9.27 -3.30
C ILE A 57 4.67 -8.78 -2.82
N THR A 58 4.62 -7.75 -1.98
CA THR A 58 3.35 -7.16 -1.52
C THR A 58 2.55 -6.59 -2.69
N VAL A 59 3.19 -5.86 -3.62
CA VAL A 59 2.50 -5.34 -4.81
C VAL A 59 1.95 -6.47 -5.67
N ILE A 60 2.74 -7.52 -5.93
CA ILE A 60 2.30 -8.68 -6.72
C ILE A 60 1.14 -9.40 -6.02
N PHE A 61 1.26 -9.65 -4.72
CA PHE A 61 0.25 -10.31 -3.91
C PHE A 61 -1.07 -9.54 -3.92
N TYR A 62 -1.02 -8.22 -3.70
CA TYR A 62 -2.19 -7.36 -3.74
C TYR A 62 -2.76 -7.23 -5.14
N SER A 63 -1.93 -7.17 -6.18
CA SER A 63 -2.42 -7.21 -7.56
C SER A 63 -3.20 -8.49 -7.83
N ILE A 64 -2.70 -9.66 -7.43
CA ILE A 64 -3.42 -10.94 -7.60
C ILE A 64 -4.70 -10.97 -6.76
N LEU A 65 -4.67 -10.43 -5.54
CA LEU A 65 -5.80 -10.45 -4.62
C LEU A 65 -6.95 -9.53 -5.10
N PHE A 66 -6.62 -8.32 -5.55
CA PHE A 66 -7.58 -7.33 -6.00
C PHE A 66 -8.03 -7.55 -7.46
N GLU A 67 -7.12 -7.89 -8.36
CA GLU A 67 -7.45 -8.12 -9.79
C GLU A 67 -7.87 -9.57 -10.10
N GLY A 68 -7.48 -10.53 -9.26
CA GLY A 68 -7.75 -11.95 -9.50
C GLY A 68 -8.89 -12.47 -8.63
N ILE A 69 -8.76 -12.33 -7.31
CA ILE A 69 -9.67 -12.97 -6.35
C ILE A 69 -10.97 -12.17 -6.19
N LEU A 70 -10.88 -10.84 -6.06
CA LEU A 70 -12.04 -9.96 -5.87
C LEU A 70 -13.05 -9.99 -7.03
N PRO A 71 -12.65 -9.91 -8.32
CA PRO A 71 -13.59 -10.06 -9.42
C PRO A 71 -14.15 -11.47 -9.55
N PHE A 72 -13.45 -12.50 -9.05
CA PHE A 72 -14.01 -13.85 -8.98
C PHE A 72 -15.14 -13.95 -7.95
N VAL A 73 -15.06 -13.20 -6.84
CA VAL A 73 -16.08 -13.17 -5.80
C VAL A 73 -17.26 -12.27 -6.21
N ASN A 74 -16.98 -11.08 -6.75
CA ASN A 74 -18.01 -10.09 -7.13
C ASN A 74 -17.76 -9.50 -8.55
N PRO A 75 -18.01 -10.27 -9.62
CA PRO A 75 -17.70 -9.88 -11.00
C PRO A 75 -18.51 -8.68 -11.52
N SER A 76 -19.62 -8.33 -10.87
CA SER A 76 -20.48 -7.20 -11.27
C SER A 76 -20.01 -5.83 -10.77
N ILE A 77 -19.01 -5.79 -9.88
CA ILE A 77 -18.57 -4.58 -9.17
C ILE A 77 -17.09 -4.27 -9.43
N TYR A 78 -16.26 -5.32 -9.60
CA TYR A 78 -14.82 -5.17 -9.80
C TYR A 78 -14.47 -5.59 -11.23
N THR A 79 -13.98 -4.65 -12.01
CA THR A 79 -13.43 -4.92 -13.34
C THR A 79 -11.92 -4.95 -13.18
N ALA A 80 -11.27 -6.00 -13.68
CA ALA A 80 -9.82 -6.07 -13.67
C ALA A 80 -9.26 -4.97 -14.60
N ASP A 81 -8.83 -3.86 -14.03
CA ASP A 81 -8.27 -2.72 -14.73
C ASP A 81 -6.76 -2.68 -14.48
N TRP A 82 -5.97 -2.78 -15.56
CA TRP A 82 -4.50 -2.68 -15.47
C TRP A 82 -4.01 -1.34 -14.87
N ILE A 83 -4.88 -0.35 -14.80
CA ILE A 83 -4.65 0.94 -14.14
C ILE A 83 -4.41 0.73 -12.63
N ASP A 84 -5.08 -0.22 -11.98
CA ASP A 84 -4.93 -0.46 -10.54
C ASP A 84 -3.56 -1.06 -10.20
N ILE A 85 -3.04 -1.92 -11.06
CA ILE A 85 -1.66 -2.44 -10.97
C ILE A 85 -0.64 -1.29 -11.06
N VAL A 86 -0.89 -0.31 -11.94
CA VAL A 86 -0.03 0.88 -12.08
C VAL A 86 -0.13 1.74 -10.81
N MET A 87 -1.33 1.96 -10.27
CA MET A 87 -1.53 2.72 -9.04
C MET A 87 -0.84 2.06 -7.82
N TYR A 88 -0.95 0.73 -7.68
CA TYR A 88 -0.24 -0.03 -6.64
C TYR A 88 1.28 0.08 -6.76
N SER A 89 1.79 0.03 -8.01
CA SER A 89 3.22 0.19 -8.28
C SER A 89 3.71 1.60 -7.91
N ILE A 90 2.93 2.65 -8.23
CA ILE A 90 3.25 4.03 -7.85
C ILE A 90 3.26 4.19 -6.32
N GLY A 91 2.25 3.65 -5.63
CA GLY A 91 2.18 3.69 -4.17
C GLY A 91 3.38 3.01 -3.50
N ALA A 92 3.80 1.86 -4.02
CA ALA A 92 5.00 1.16 -3.54
C ALA A 92 6.30 1.94 -3.79
N ILE A 93 6.42 2.60 -4.95
CA ILE A 93 7.59 3.45 -5.27
C ILE A 93 7.65 4.65 -4.31
N LEU A 94 6.51 5.30 -4.06
CA LEU A 94 6.42 6.41 -3.11
C LEU A 94 6.83 5.97 -1.70
N PHE A 95 6.30 4.83 -1.22
CA PHE A 95 6.66 4.26 0.07
C PHE A 95 8.16 3.95 0.16
N TYR A 96 8.73 3.31 -0.87
CA TYR A 96 10.14 2.97 -0.89
C TYR A 96 11.04 4.21 -0.82
N ASN A 97 10.73 5.24 -1.61
CA ASN A 97 11.52 6.47 -1.67
C ASN A 97 11.42 7.32 -0.40
N LEU A 98 10.23 7.38 0.22
CA LEU A 98 10.00 8.24 1.40
C LEU A 98 10.46 7.59 2.70
N ILE A 99 10.27 6.26 2.85
CA ILE A 99 10.46 5.57 4.13
C ILE A 99 11.64 4.59 4.04
N SER A 100 11.54 3.55 3.20
CA SER A 100 12.53 2.45 3.20
C SER A 100 13.94 2.92 2.86
N LYS A 101 14.11 3.82 1.88
CA LYS A 101 15.42 4.36 1.49
C LYS A 101 16.09 5.12 2.64
N LYS A 102 15.34 5.97 3.34
CA LYS A 102 15.86 6.79 4.44
C LYS A 102 16.34 5.92 5.61
N VAL A 103 15.53 4.96 6.02
CA VAL A 103 15.87 4.06 7.14
C VAL A 103 17.08 3.18 6.81
N LYS A 104 17.20 2.72 5.55
CA LYS A 104 18.37 1.97 5.10
C LYS A 104 19.67 2.79 5.15
N GLU A 105 19.61 4.06 4.75
CA GLU A 105 20.76 4.97 4.82
C GLU A 105 21.19 5.21 6.28
N GLU A 106 20.24 5.43 7.19
CA GLU A 106 20.49 5.55 8.63
C GLU A 106 21.13 4.27 9.21
N TYR A 107 20.62 3.08 8.85
CA TYR A 107 21.20 1.81 9.28
C TYR A 107 22.64 1.62 8.79
N LEU A 108 22.92 1.94 7.53
CA LEU A 108 24.28 1.86 6.97
C LEU A 108 25.24 2.88 7.58
N ALA A 109 24.74 4.03 8.03
CA ALA A 109 25.56 5.01 8.76
C ALA A 109 25.97 4.47 10.13
N VAL A 110 25.03 3.90 10.89
CA VAL A 110 25.32 3.28 12.20
C VAL A 110 26.32 2.13 12.08
N LEU A 111 26.19 1.28 11.05
CA LEU A 111 27.14 0.18 10.82
C LEU A 111 28.57 0.64 10.47
N LYS A 112 28.75 1.85 9.95
CA LYS A 112 30.09 2.39 9.64
C LYS A 112 30.78 3.02 10.86
N GLU A 113 30.02 3.33 11.89
CA GLU A 113 30.54 3.89 13.16
C GLU A 113 30.88 2.82 14.20
N LEU A 114 30.50 1.56 13.95
CA LEU A 114 30.85 0.37 14.73
C LEU A 114 32.14 -0.28 14.23
#